data_AF-A0A660NXX2-F1
#
_entry.id   AF-A0A660NXX2-F1
#
_cell.length_a   1.000
_cell.length_b   1.000
_cell.length_c   1.000
_cell.angle_alpha   90.00
_cell.angle_beta   90.00
_cell.angle_gamma   90.00
#
_symmetry.space_group_name_H-M   'P 1'
#
loop_
_entity.id
_entity.type
_entity.pdbx_description
1 polymer ?
#
loop_
_entity_poly.entity_id
_entity_poly.type
_entity_poly.pdbx_seq_one_letter_code
_entity_poly.pdbx_strand_id
1 'polypeptide(L)' 'MKRIVVLGAGESGAGAAVLAKAKGFDVFVSDMSAIKDKYKILLSKHNIEWEEGQH' A
#
# COMPACT_ATOMS: atom_id res chain seq x y z
N MET A 1 -4.83 -13.88 -11.48
CA MET A 1 -5.48 -12.82 -10.67
C MET A 1 -4.81 -11.49 -11.01
N LYS A 2 -5.54 -10.38 -11.07
CA LYS A 2 -4.96 -9.06 -11.42
C LYS A 2 -4.44 -8.40 -10.14
N ARG A 3 -3.14 -8.13 -10.08
CA ARG A 3 -2.47 -7.44 -8.98
C ARG A 3 -2.44 -5.94 -9.25
N ILE A 4 -2.76 -5.13 -8.25
CA ILE A 4 -2.66 -3.67 -8.27
C ILE A 4 -1.40 -3.28 -7.51
N VAL A 5 -0.50 -2.58 -8.20
CA VAL A 5 0.70 -2.01 -7.59
C VAL A 5 0.48 -0.52 -7.43
N VAL A 6 0.60 -0.02 -6.21
CA VAL A 6 0.49 1.40 -5.87
C VAL A 6 1.90 1.94 -5.64
N LEU A 7 2.32 2.88 -6.48
CA LEU A 7 3.59 3.56 -6.36
C LEU A 7 3.38 4.85 -5.55
N GLY A 8 3.89 4.85 -4.32
CA GLY A 8 3.69 5.88 -3.30
C GLY A 8 2.74 5.41 -2.19
N ALA A 9 3.16 5.61 -0.94
CA ALA A 9 2.46 5.24 0.28
C ALA A 9 2.06 6.46 1.12
N GLY A 10 1.96 7.64 0.49
CA GLY A 10 1.35 8.83 1.09
C GLY A 10 -0.14 8.63 1.36
N GLU A 11 -0.85 9.72 1.70
CA GLU A 11 -2.28 9.66 2.00
C GLU A 11 -3.11 9.04 0.89
N SER A 12 -2.88 9.51 -0.34
CA SER A 12 -3.61 9.03 -1.52
C SER A 12 -3.26 7.57 -1.85
N GLY A 13 -1.98 7.20 -1.76
CA GLY A 13 -1.52 5.84 -2.07
C GLY A 13 -2.00 4.79 -1.08
N ALA A 14 -1.87 5.05 0.22
CA ALA A 14 -2.38 4.17 1.26
C ALA A 14 -3.90 4.00 1.18
N GLY A 15 -4.64 5.09 0.91
CA GLY A 15 -6.09 5.03 0.71
C GLY A 15 -6.51 4.22 -0.52
N ALA A 16 -5.82 4.41 -1.65
CA ALA A 16 -6.06 3.64 -2.86
C ALA A 16 -5.79 2.14 -2.66
N ALA A 17 -4.71 1.80 -1.94
CA ALA A 17 -4.36 0.43 -1.63
C ALA A 17 -5.43 -0.27 -0.77
N VAL A 18 -5.92 0.40 0.27
CA VAL A 18 -7.01 -0.12 1.12
C VAL A 18 -8.30 -0.30 0.33
N LEU A 19 -8.66 0.66 -0.52
CA LEU A 19 -9.85 0.55 -1.36
C LEU A 19 -9.75 -0.62 -2.35
N ALA A 20 -8.59 -0.81 -2.98
CA ALA A 20 -8.34 -1.93 -3.88
C ALA A 20 -8.43 -3.28 -3.15
N LYS A 21 -7.85 -3.37 -1.94
CA LYS A 21 -7.93 -4.58 -1.11
C LYS A 21 -9.37 -4.89 -0.70
N ALA A 22 -10.14 -3.85 -0.32
CA ALA A 22 -11.56 -3.99 0.01
C ALA A 22 -12.42 -4.46 -1.18
N LYS A 23 -12.00 -4.14 -2.41
CA LYS A 23 -12.62 -4.63 -3.65
C LYS A 23 -12.20 -6.05 -4.04
N GLY A 24 -11.37 -6.72 -3.23
CA GLY A 24 -10.93 -8.10 -3.47
C GLY A 24 -9.76 -8.23 -4.44
N PHE A 25 -9.04 -7.13 -4.72
CA PHE A 25 -7.81 -7.20 -5.50
C PHE A 25 -6.62 -7.58 -4.62
N ASP A 26 -5.64 -8.20 -5.25
CA ASP A 26 -4.31 -8.35 -4.66
C ASP A 26 -3.56 -7.02 -4.81
N VAL A 27 -3.02 -6.50 -3.70
CA VAL A 27 -2.50 -5.13 -3.62
C VAL A 27 -1.12 -5.14 -3.02
N PHE A 28 -0.20 -4.42 -3.68
CA PHE A 28 1.16 -4.17 -3.23
C PHE A 28 1.45 -2.67 -3.27
N VAL A 29 2.11 -2.13 -2.23
CA VAL A 29 2.49 -0.72 -2.15
C VAL A 29 4.01 -0.58 -2.14
N SER A 30 4.55 0.23 -3.03
CA SER A 30 5.99 0.51 -3.09
C SER A 30 6.22 2.02 -2.98
N ASP A 31 7.05 2.45 -2.04
CA ASP A 31 7.45 3.85 -1.91
C ASP A 31 8.98 3.98 -1.90
N MET A 32 9.50 4.91 -2.71
CA MET A 32 10.93 5.26 -2.69
C MET A 32 11.33 5.97 -1.39
N SER A 33 10.38 6.62 -0.72
CA SER A 33 10.57 7.32 0.53
C SER A 33 10.15 6.45 1.72
N ALA A 34 10.58 6.85 2.92
CA ALA A 34 10.10 6.23 4.15
C ALA A 34 8.59 6.45 4.30
N ILE A 35 7.86 5.36 4.49
CA ILE A 35 6.42 5.37 4.73
C ILE A 35 6.21 5.79 6.18
N LYS A 36 5.29 6.74 6.41
CA LYS A 36 4.94 7.14 7.78
C LYS A 36 4.33 5.95 8.54
N ASP A 37 4.67 5.80 9.83
CA ASP A 37 4.20 4.68 10.66
C ASP A 37 2.68 4.51 10.67
N LYS A 38 1.94 5.62 10.61
CA LYS A 38 0.47 5.60 10.51
C LYS A 38 -0.02 4.83 9.28
N TYR A 39 0.68 4.91 8.15
CA TYR A 39 0.31 4.21 6.92
C TYR A 39 0.82 2.77 6.95
N LYS A 40 1.99 2.48 7.53
CA LYS A 40 2.45 1.10 7.76
C LYS A 40 1.44 0.30 8.59
N ILE A 41 0.98 0.88 9.70
CA ILE A 41 -0.04 0.27 10.57
C ILE A 41 -1.33 0.03 9.79
N LEU A 42 -1.77 0.99 8.97
CA LEU A 42 -2.95 0.87 8.12
C LEU A 42 -2.79 -0.29 7.12
N LEU A 43 -1.69 -0.34 6.38
CA LEU A 43 -1.42 -1.37 5.38
C LEU A 43 -1.33 -2.76 6.01
N SER A 44 -0.61 -2.90 7.12
CA SER A 44 -0.51 -4.15 7.87
C SER A 44 -1.85 -4.60 8.45
N LYS A 45 -2.67 -3.66 8.97
CA LYS A 45 -4.03 -3.96 9.45
C LYS A 45 -4.92 -4.52 8.35
N HIS A 46 -4.73 -4.09 7.11
CA HIS A 46 -5.46 -4.58 5.94
C HIS A 46 -4.78 -5.75 5.22
N ASN A 47 -3.70 -6.32 5.77
CA ASN A 47 -2.89 -7.39 5.15
C ASN A 47 -2.48 -7.02 3.71
N ILE A 48 -1.99 -5.79 3.55
CA ILE A 48 -1.45 -5.28 2.29
C ILE A 48 0.07 -5.35 2.41
N GLU A 49 0.71 -5.98 1.44
CA GLU A 49 2.17 -6.03 1.35
C GLU A 49 2.72 -4.68 0.92
N TRP A 50 3.80 -4.24 1.56
CA TRP A 50 4.41 -2.95 1.25
C TRP A 50 5.94 -2.99 1.37
N GLU A 51 6.60 -2.15 0.58
CA GLU A 51 8.04 -1.88 0.64
C GLU A 51 8.31 -0.38 0.71
N GLU A 52 9.41 -0.01 1.36
CA GLU A 52 9.84 1.38 1.49
C GLU A 52 11.35 1.52 1.25
N GLY A 53 11.78 2.66 0.72
CA GLY A 53 13.20 2.95 0.50
C GLY A 53 13.86 2.09 -0.57
N GLN A 54 13.05 1.41 -1.40
CA GLN A 54 13.48 0.53 -2.49
C GLN A 54 12.61 0.86 -3.71
N HIS A 55 13.22 0.98 -4.88
CA HIS A 55 12.55 0.99 -6.18
C HIS A 55 13.48 0.40 -7.23
#